data_AF-A0A2G9LZY8-F1
#
_entry.id   AF-A0A2G9LZY8-F1
#
_cell.length_a   1.000
_cell.length_b   1.000
_cell.length_c   1.000
_cell.angle_alpha   90.00
_cell.angle_beta   90.00
_cell.angle_gamma   90.00
#
_symmetry.space_group_name_H-M   'P 1'
#
loop_
_entity.id
_entity.type
_entity.pdbx_description
1 polymer ?
#
loop_
_entity_poly.entity_id
_entity_poly.type
_entity_poly.pdbx_seq_one_letter_code
_entity_poly.pdbx_strand_id
1 'polypeptide(L)'
;PPKAVYSNTAFTVGVLLENYGAYEIDNGILVIGADNFESSIITSSSDKATFTIQGREDTRTFVGGRDVKFFTMRAPDIGSENEQEAGISVKTCYKYTTTAQTSVCIDKSMYSSDNVKSACTFKNKISLSSQGAPVVVNEIDIAKIFESESKMNFTFTIHISNEGSGFVVNPSQTSNFCSSSGSLSSSAFGRAIVSATLGFKPLDCSPRNYADLSQNDEDFVTCTSQSMNVNDSAYVTSLKINVTYGYVNTDSTTIRILRLNS
;
A
#
# COMPACT_ATOMS: atom_id res chain seq x y z
N PRO A 1 25.01 -1.37 -5.14
CA PRO A 1 26.14 -2.30 -4.83
C PRO A 1 27.28 -2.09 -5.84
N PRO A 2 28.53 -2.54 -5.56
CA PRO A 2 29.59 -2.60 -6.57
C PRO A 2 29.17 -3.47 -7.76
N LYS A 3 29.58 -3.10 -8.98
CA LYS A 3 29.28 -3.88 -10.20
C LYS A 3 30.05 -5.20 -10.28
N ALA A 4 31.19 -5.27 -9.60
CA ALA A 4 32.02 -6.46 -9.52
C ALA A 4 32.73 -6.51 -8.16
N VAL A 5 32.94 -7.71 -7.64
CA VAL A 5 33.66 -8.00 -6.39
C VAL A 5 34.55 -9.21 -6.59
N TYR A 6 35.62 -9.35 -5.82
CA TYR A 6 36.46 -10.56 -5.89
C TYR A 6 35.88 -11.67 -4.99
N SER A 7 36.07 -12.93 -5.38
CA SER A 7 35.70 -14.08 -4.57
C SER A 7 36.34 -14.01 -3.19
N ASN A 8 35.63 -14.48 -2.17
CA ASN A 8 36.06 -14.44 -0.76
C ASN A 8 36.34 -13.03 -0.19
N THR A 9 35.87 -11.96 -0.83
CA THR A 9 36.01 -10.59 -0.30
C THR A 9 34.71 -10.07 0.29
N ALA A 10 34.83 -9.22 1.31
CA ALA A 10 33.69 -8.50 1.88
C ALA A 10 33.42 -7.22 1.09
N PHE A 11 32.15 -6.87 0.93
CA PHE A 11 31.70 -5.66 0.26
C PHE A 11 30.45 -5.11 0.93
N THR A 12 30.19 -3.82 0.74
CA THR A 12 29.03 -3.14 1.35
C THR A 12 27.97 -2.83 0.29
N VAL A 13 26.71 -3.08 0.64
CA VAL A 13 25.53 -2.74 -0.14
C VAL A 13 24.73 -1.68 0.61
N GLY A 14 24.55 -0.51 0.01
CA GLY A 14 23.62 0.50 0.48
C GLY A 14 22.25 0.31 -0.16
N VAL A 15 21.20 0.32 0.66
CA VAL A 15 19.80 0.29 0.25
C VAL A 15 19.19 1.64 0.60
N LEU A 16 18.85 2.42 -0.42
CA LEU A 16 18.12 3.68 -0.26
C LEU A 16 16.63 3.37 -0.19
N LEU A 17 15.98 3.84 0.85
CA LEU A 17 14.53 3.76 1.04
C LEU A 17 13.96 5.17 0.92
N GLU A 18 12.90 5.33 0.13
CA GLU A 18 12.21 6.60 -0.09
C GLU A 18 10.69 6.41 0.06
N ASN A 19 10.05 7.30 0.81
CA ASN A 19 8.60 7.29 0.93
C ASN A 19 7.98 8.33 0.00
N TYR A 20 7.36 7.86 -1.09
CA TYR A 20 6.63 8.71 -2.04
C TYR A 20 5.20 9.02 -1.59
N GLY A 21 4.76 8.47 -0.46
CA GLY A 21 3.41 8.59 0.05
C GLY A 21 3.26 9.61 1.17
N ALA A 22 2.02 9.95 1.51
CA ALA A 22 1.69 10.93 2.54
C ALA A 22 1.69 10.35 3.97
N TYR A 23 1.65 9.03 4.12
CA TYR A 23 1.59 8.38 5.42
C TYR A 23 2.99 7.97 5.88
N GLU A 24 3.30 8.18 7.15
CA GLU A 24 4.55 7.74 7.76
C GLU A 24 4.60 6.22 7.86
N ILE A 25 5.70 5.64 7.40
CA ILE A 25 5.98 4.23 7.63
C ILE A 25 6.71 4.12 8.96
N ASP A 26 6.08 3.49 9.94
CA ASP A 26 6.70 3.15 11.22
C ASP A 26 6.91 1.65 11.34
N ASN A 27 8.04 1.24 11.91
CA ASN A 27 8.43 -0.15 12.10
C ASN A 27 8.44 -0.99 10.79
N GLY A 28 8.86 -0.38 9.68
CA GLY A 28 9.11 -1.09 8.43
C GLY A 28 10.27 -2.08 8.60
N ILE A 29 10.23 -3.20 7.89
CA ILE A 29 11.26 -4.23 7.91
C ILE A 29 11.90 -4.31 6.52
N LEU A 30 13.22 -4.24 6.47
CA LEU A 30 14.03 -4.49 5.29
C LEU A 30 14.82 -5.78 5.51
N VAL A 31 14.79 -6.70 4.54
CA VAL A 31 15.58 -7.93 4.52
C VAL A 31 16.43 -7.95 3.25
N ILE A 32 17.69 -8.34 3.35
CA ILE A 32 18.58 -8.53 2.19
C ILE A 32 18.93 -10.01 2.05
N GLY A 33 18.90 -10.52 0.83
CA GLY A 33 19.27 -11.88 0.49
C GLY A 33 20.11 -11.92 -0.79
N ALA A 34 20.75 -13.05 -1.06
CA ALA A 34 21.45 -13.26 -2.31
C ALA A 34 21.44 -14.73 -2.75
N ASP A 35 21.37 -14.94 -4.06
CA ASP A 35 21.26 -16.25 -4.68
C ASP A 35 22.62 -16.95 -4.68
N ASN A 36 22.68 -18.20 -4.21
CA ASN A 36 23.91 -19.02 -4.16
C ASN A 36 25.03 -18.48 -3.24
N PHE A 37 24.70 -17.60 -2.29
CA PHE A 37 25.61 -17.26 -1.20
C PHE A 37 25.36 -18.25 -0.06
N GLU A 38 26.40 -18.98 0.38
CA GLU A 38 26.31 -19.62 1.70
C GLU A 38 26.06 -18.52 2.73
N SER A 39 25.09 -18.72 3.61
CA SER A 39 24.73 -17.80 4.70
C SER A 39 25.81 -17.73 5.78
N SER A 40 27.08 -17.64 5.40
CA SER A 40 28.12 -17.08 6.26
C SER A 40 28.02 -15.55 6.19
N ILE A 41 26.94 -15.06 6.80
CA ILE A 41 26.73 -13.67 7.19
C ILE A 41 27.86 -13.32 8.15
N ILE A 42 28.98 -12.79 7.63
CA ILE A 42 30.06 -12.27 8.47
C ILE A 42 29.63 -10.92 9.06
N THR A 43 29.01 -11.03 10.24
CA THR A 43 29.16 -10.16 11.41
C THR A 43 29.17 -8.65 11.16
N SER A 44 27.98 -8.10 10.92
CA SER A 44 27.47 -6.99 11.72
C SER A 44 25.93 -7.01 11.70
N SER A 45 25.34 -7.74 12.65
CA SER A 45 23.92 -7.68 13.07
C SER A 45 22.84 -7.65 11.99
N SER A 46 22.33 -8.85 11.67
CA SER A 46 21.13 -9.21 10.89
C SER A 46 21.09 -8.84 9.40
N ASP A 47 20.73 -9.84 8.59
CA ASP A 47 20.18 -9.75 7.21
C ASP A 47 18.87 -8.93 7.14
N LYS A 48 18.52 -8.27 8.25
CA LYS A 48 17.28 -7.60 8.52
C LYS A 48 17.58 -6.28 9.23
N ALA A 49 16.92 -5.21 8.81
CA ALA A 49 16.94 -3.91 9.46
C ALA A 49 15.51 -3.41 9.65
N THR A 50 15.26 -2.64 10.70
CA THR A 50 14.02 -1.87 10.83
C THR A 50 14.23 -0.44 10.34
N PHE A 51 13.17 0.19 9.87
CA PHE A 51 13.20 1.58 9.41
C PHE A 51 11.90 2.31 9.75
N THR A 52 12.02 3.63 9.90
CA THR A 52 10.91 4.56 10.00
C THR A 52 11.16 5.66 8.98
N ILE A 53 10.20 5.94 8.11
CA ILE A 53 10.34 6.93 7.03
C ILE A 53 9.11 7.82 7.02
N GLN A 54 9.36 9.10 7.27
CA GLN A 54 8.33 10.14 7.28
C GLN A 54 7.52 10.17 5.97
N GLY A 55 6.22 10.40 6.09
CA GLY A 55 5.38 10.70 4.94
C GLY A 55 5.69 12.08 4.36
N ARG A 56 5.08 12.42 3.23
CA ARG A 56 5.10 13.79 2.71
C ARG A 56 4.36 14.75 3.64
N GLU A 57 5.00 15.85 3.98
CA GLU A 57 4.41 16.90 4.83
C GLU A 57 3.49 17.85 4.06
N ASP A 58 3.73 18.06 2.76
CA ASP A 58 2.92 18.94 1.92
C ASP A 58 2.77 18.42 0.47
N THR A 59 1.88 19.04 -0.30
CA THR A 59 1.64 18.67 -1.71
C THR A 59 2.72 19.18 -2.67
N ARG A 60 3.71 19.94 -2.19
CA ARG A 60 4.81 20.51 -3.01
C ARG A 60 6.07 19.66 -2.95
N THR A 61 6.17 18.78 -1.96
CA THR A 61 7.26 17.81 -1.82
C THR A 61 6.92 16.52 -2.58
N PHE A 62 7.79 16.12 -3.51
CA PHE A 62 7.60 14.91 -4.31
C PHE A 62 7.97 13.63 -3.56
N VAL A 63 8.81 13.74 -2.53
CA VAL A 63 9.30 12.65 -1.68
C VAL A 63 9.20 13.10 -0.23
N GLY A 64 8.74 12.21 0.65
CA GLY A 64 8.78 12.40 2.09
C GLY A 64 10.18 12.12 2.64
N GLY A 65 10.26 11.29 3.68
CA GLY A 65 11.52 10.88 4.28
C GLY A 65 12.37 9.99 3.38
N ARG A 66 13.66 9.94 3.70
CA ARG A 66 14.64 9.02 3.10
C ARG A 66 15.46 8.37 4.21
N ASP A 67 15.84 7.12 4.01
CA ASP A 67 16.77 6.40 4.87
C ASP A 67 17.72 5.56 4.02
N VAL A 68 18.93 5.31 4.53
CA VAL A 68 19.91 4.43 3.86
C VAL A 68 20.36 3.38 4.85
N LYS A 69 20.13 2.11 4.51
CA LYS A 69 20.62 0.97 5.27
C LYS A 69 21.82 0.35 4.57
N PHE A 70 22.89 0.10 5.32
CA PHE A 70 24.09 -0.53 4.81
C PHE A 70 24.21 -1.96 5.33
N PHE A 71 24.48 -2.88 4.42
CA PHE A 71 24.71 -4.30 4.72
C PHE A 71 26.08 -4.70 4.22
N THR A 72 26.83 -5.44 5.04
CA THR A 72 28.11 -6.03 4.64
C THR A 72 27.88 -7.48 4.23
N MET A 73 28.29 -7.83 3.03
CA MET A 73 28.14 -9.16 2.44
C MET A 73 29.52 -9.71 2.06
N ARG A 74 29.65 -11.03 1.95
CA ARG A 74 30.88 -11.68 1.50
C ARG A 74 30.60 -12.44 0.20
N ALA A 75 31.42 -12.19 -0.83
CA ALA A 75 31.33 -12.93 -2.07
C ALA A 75 31.73 -14.40 -1.85
N PRO A 76 30.95 -15.38 -2.35
CA PRO A 76 31.29 -16.79 -2.24
C PRO A 76 32.57 -17.10 -3.04
N ASP A 77 33.13 -18.27 -2.77
CA ASP A 77 34.12 -18.85 -3.66
C ASP A 77 33.44 -19.36 -4.94
N ILE A 78 34.04 -19.07 -6.09
CA ILE A 78 33.54 -19.47 -7.42
C ILE A 78 34.33 -20.65 -8.00
N GLY A 79 35.22 -21.26 -7.20
CA GLY A 79 35.92 -22.50 -7.55
C GLY A 79 36.86 -22.33 -8.75
N SER A 80 36.64 -23.10 -9.83
CA SER A 80 37.44 -23.03 -11.06
C SER A 80 36.99 -21.95 -12.03
N GLU A 81 35.82 -21.33 -11.81
CA GLU A 81 35.31 -20.29 -12.69
C GLU A 81 36.16 -19.02 -12.60
N ASN A 82 36.25 -18.28 -13.71
CA ASN A 82 36.93 -16.98 -13.73
C ASN A 82 35.99 -15.84 -13.30
N GLU A 83 34.70 -15.99 -13.59
CA GLU A 83 33.65 -15.03 -13.30
C GLU A 83 32.30 -15.76 -13.09
N GLN A 84 31.49 -15.28 -12.15
CA GLN A 84 30.14 -15.78 -11.91
C GLN A 84 29.19 -14.62 -11.59
N GLU A 85 27.99 -14.62 -12.17
CA GLU A 85 26.94 -13.68 -11.80
C GLU A 85 26.18 -14.15 -10.56
N ALA A 86 25.83 -13.21 -9.68
CA ALA A 86 25.04 -13.50 -8.50
C ALA A 86 24.00 -12.40 -8.23
N GLY A 87 22.77 -12.83 -7.92
CA GLY A 87 21.66 -11.94 -7.61
C GLY A 87 21.69 -11.49 -6.16
N ILE A 88 21.46 -10.21 -5.92
CA ILE A 88 21.18 -9.61 -4.61
C ILE A 88 19.74 -9.14 -4.65
N SER A 89 18.93 -9.59 -3.68
CA SER A 89 17.54 -9.16 -3.51
C SER A 89 17.35 -8.43 -2.20
N VAL A 90 16.49 -7.42 -2.22
CA VAL A 90 16.03 -6.70 -1.04
C VAL A 90 14.53 -6.81 -0.97
N LYS A 91 14.01 -7.15 0.21
CA LYS A 91 12.60 -7.26 0.48
C LYS A 91 12.22 -6.28 1.57
N THR A 92 11.20 -5.47 1.33
CA THR A 92 10.63 -4.58 2.35
C THR A 92 9.23 -5.06 2.72
N CYS A 93 8.92 -5.02 4.01
CA CYS A 93 7.58 -5.27 4.54
C CYS A 93 7.18 -4.12 5.46
N TYR A 94 6.10 -3.43 5.15
CA TYR A 94 5.65 -2.29 5.95
C TYR A 94 4.13 -2.17 5.95
N LYS A 95 3.59 -1.63 7.04
CA LYS A 95 2.18 -1.25 7.12
C LYS A 95 2.02 0.13 6.49
N TYR A 96 0.91 0.35 5.83
CA TYR A 96 0.61 1.61 5.20
C TYR A 96 -0.89 1.91 5.19
N THR A 97 -1.23 3.19 5.19
CA THR A 97 -2.60 3.65 5.05
C THR A 97 -2.68 4.65 3.90
N THR A 98 -3.47 4.32 2.89
CA THR A 98 -3.85 5.26 1.83
C THR A 98 -5.12 6.00 2.26
N THR A 99 -5.07 7.33 2.24
CA THR A 99 -6.26 8.16 2.46
C THR A 99 -6.70 8.80 1.15
N ALA A 100 -7.91 8.49 0.72
CA ALA A 100 -8.59 9.17 -0.37
C ALA A 100 -9.65 10.12 0.20
N GLN A 101 -9.68 11.35 -0.27
CA GLN A 101 -10.64 12.35 0.18
C GLN A 101 -11.21 13.12 -1.01
N THR A 102 -12.53 13.24 -1.04
CA THR A 102 -13.25 13.98 -2.08
C THR A 102 -14.47 14.69 -1.49
N SER A 103 -15.05 15.60 -2.26
CA SER A 103 -16.32 16.26 -1.91
C SER A 103 -17.46 15.59 -2.66
N VAL A 104 -18.52 15.23 -1.93
CA VAL A 104 -19.71 14.59 -2.49
C VAL A 104 -20.94 15.44 -2.24
N CYS A 105 -21.83 15.48 -3.22
CA CYS A 105 -23.13 16.12 -3.07
C CYS A 105 -24.13 15.11 -2.53
N ILE A 106 -24.68 15.40 -1.35
CA ILE A 106 -25.73 14.61 -0.73
C ILE A 106 -27.06 15.26 -1.07
N ASP A 107 -27.70 14.72 -2.10
CA ASP A 107 -29.00 15.15 -2.57
C ASP A 107 -30.08 14.15 -2.13
N LYS A 108 -30.94 14.59 -1.23
CA LYS A 108 -31.99 13.78 -0.61
C LYS A 108 -33.34 13.91 -1.31
N SER A 109 -33.40 14.53 -2.49
CA SER A 109 -34.63 14.55 -3.26
C SER A 109 -34.89 13.17 -3.89
N MET A 110 -36.17 12.77 -3.87
CA MET A 110 -36.65 11.58 -4.57
C MET A 110 -36.75 11.81 -6.08
N TYR A 111 -36.99 13.07 -6.49
CA TYR A 111 -37.14 13.48 -7.88
C TYR A 111 -36.05 14.50 -8.24
N SER A 112 -35.47 14.37 -9.44
CA SER A 112 -34.67 15.42 -10.07
C SER A 112 -35.62 16.51 -10.58
N SER A 113 -36.22 17.28 -9.67
CA SER A 113 -37.05 18.41 -10.08
C SER A 113 -36.14 19.60 -10.39
N ASP A 114 -36.03 19.95 -11.66
CA ASP A 114 -35.28 21.11 -12.19
C ASP A 114 -35.67 22.48 -11.56
N ASN A 115 -36.70 22.49 -10.71
CA ASN A 115 -37.30 23.68 -10.12
C ASN A 115 -36.89 23.97 -8.67
N VAL A 116 -36.05 23.14 -8.04
CA VAL A 116 -35.48 23.44 -6.71
C VAL A 116 -34.03 23.88 -6.89
N LYS A 117 -33.68 25.07 -6.37
CA LYS A 117 -32.28 25.53 -6.28
C LYS A 117 -31.51 24.55 -5.39
N SER A 118 -30.98 23.47 -5.97
CA SER A 118 -30.13 22.52 -5.27
C SER A 118 -28.79 23.18 -4.96
N ALA A 119 -28.29 23.00 -3.73
CA ALA A 119 -26.98 23.54 -3.33
C ALA A 119 -25.81 22.91 -4.11
N CYS A 120 -26.02 21.73 -4.70
CA CYS A 120 -25.02 21.01 -5.49
C CYS A 120 -25.67 20.00 -6.46
N THR A 121 -24.89 19.48 -7.40
CA THR A 121 -25.33 18.46 -8.35
C THR A 121 -24.87 17.08 -7.90
N PHE A 122 -25.80 16.14 -7.75
CA PHE A 122 -25.49 14.74 -7.46
C PHE A 122 -24.70 14.11 -8.60
N LYS A 123 -23.63 13.39 -8.27
CA LYS A 123 -22.87 12.56 -9.20
C LYS A 123 -22.92 11.13 -8.70
N ASN A 124 -23.31 10.22 -9.58
CA ASN A 124 -23.35 8.78 -9.29
C ASN A 124 -21.98 8.12 -9.38
N LYS A 125 -20.96 8.82 -9.85
CA LYS A 125 -19.61 8.30 -10.06
C LYS A 125 -18.56 9.39 -9.86
N ILE A 126 -17.48 9.06 -9.17
CA ILE A 126 -16.35 9.97 -8.91
C ILE A 126 -15.05 9.21 -9.20
N SER A 127 -14.30 9.67 -10.19
CA SER A 127 -12.93 9.21 -10.43
C SER A 127 -11.95 10.01 -9.58
N LEU A 128 -10.98 9.32 -9.02
CA LEU A 128 -9.92 9.89 -8.20
C LEU A 128 -8.58 9.73 -8.91
N SER A 129 -7.68 10.68 -8.66
CA SER A 129 -6.28 10.55 -9.09
C SER A 129 -5.49 9.77 -8.05
N SER A 130 -4.35 9.21 -8.45
CA SER A 130 -3.46 8.45 -7.56
C SER A 130 -3.16 9.22 -6.27
N GLN A 131 -3.21 8.52 -5.14
CA GLN A 131 -2.90 9.08 -3.83
C GLN A 131 -1.40 8.99 -3.49
N GLY A 132 -0.56 8.65 -4.46
CA GLY A 132 0.88 8.47 -4.31
C GLY A 132 1.23 7.34 -3.33
N ALA A 133 0.43 6.28 -3.36
CA ALA A 133 0.60 5.08 -2.54
C ALA A 133 0.43 3.87 -3.46
N PRO A 134 0.99 2.69 -3.13
CA PRO A 134 0.90 1.52 -3.99
C PRO A 134 -0.53 0.98 -4.11
N VAL A 135 -1.33 1.07 -3.05
CA VAL A 135 -2.77 0.74 -3.11
C VAL A 135 -3.57 2.03 -3.14
N VAL A 136 -4.46 2.15 -4.11
CA VAL A 136 -5.20 3.38 -4.41
C VAL A 136 -6.71 3.15 -4.46
N VAL A 137 -7.47 4.21 -4.25
CA VAL A 137 -8.89 4.28 -4.57
C VAL A 137 -9.02 4.99 -5.91
N ASN A 138 -9.48 4.28 -6.94
CA ASN A 138 -9.57 4.81 -8.30
C ASN A 138 -10.92 5.47 -8.57
N GLU A 139 -11.96 4.87 -7.99
CA GLU A 139 -13.33 5.20 -8.35
C GLU A 139 -14.28 4.94 -7.19
N ILE A 140 -15.33 5.75 -7.13
CA ILE A 140 -16.41 5.61 -6.19
C ILE A 140 -17.73 5.72 -6.95
N ASP A 141 -18.50 4.63 -6.97
CA ASP A 141 -19.89 4.67 -7.42
C ASP A 141 -20.80 4.98 -6.23
N ILE A 142 -21.81 5.83 -6.46
CA ILE A 142 -22.72 6.32 -5.44
C ILE A 142 -24.14 6.04 -5.87
N ALA A 143 -24.88 5.29 -5.05
CA ALA A 143 -26.29 4.98 -5.25
C ALA A 143 -27.15 5.55 -4.12
N LYS A 144 -28.34 6.07 -4.48
CA LYS A 144 -29.40 6.43 -3.54
C LYS A 144 -30.27 5.18 -3.32
N ILE A 145 -30.42 4.74 -2.07
CA ILE A 145 -31.30 3.62 -1.72
C ILE A 145 -32.47 4.16 -0.90
N PHE A 146 -33.68 4.01 -1.41
CA PHE A 146 -34.90 4.42 -0.71
C PHE A 146 -35.41 3.24 0.12
N GLU A 147 -35.42 3.42 1.45
CA GLU A 147 -35.97 2.43 2.39
C GLU A 147 -37.50 2.57 2.52
N SER A 148 -38.00 3.78 2.35
CA SER A 148 -39.42 4.14 2.28
C SER A 148 -39.60 5.48 1.56
N GLU A 149 -40.84 5.96 1.41
CA GLU A 149 -41.12 7.29 0.84
C GLU A 149 -40.49 8.46 1.63
N SER A 150 -40.14 8.23 2.90
CA SER A 150 -39.59 9.26 3.80
C SER A 150 -38.15 8.99 4.24
N LYS A 151 -37.59 7.82 3.91
CA LYS A 151 -36.25 7.40 4.36
C LYS A 151 -35.40 6.91 3.20
N MET A 152 -34.15 7.36 3.19
CA MET A 152 -33.13 6.90 2.25
C MET A 152 -31.76 6.81 2.88
N ASN A 153 -30.89 6.01 2.29
CA ASN A 153 -29.46 6.01 2.59
C ASN A 153 -28.66 6.07 1.27
N PHE A 154 -27.34 6.21 1.40
CA PHE A 154 -26.42 6.20 0.28
C PHE A 154 -25.52 4.98 0.39
N THR A 155 -25.35 4.29 -0.73
CA THR A 155 -24.36 3.23 -0.89
C THR A 155 -23.20 3.76 -1.70
N PHE A 156 -21.99 3.50 -1.22
CA PHE A 156 -20.72 3.87 -1.83
C PHE A 156 -19.96 2.60 -2.18
N THR A 157 -19.82 2.30 -3.47
CA THR A 157 -18.95 1.22 -3.95
C THR A 157 -17.58 1.81 -4.25
N ILE A 158 -16.61 1.47 -3.40
CA ILE A 158 -15.26 2.02 -3.41
C ILE A 158 -14.35 1.02 -4.14
N HIS A 159 -13.89 1.38 -5.33
CA HIS A 159 -12.99 0.55 -6.14
C HIS A 159 -11.54 0.81 -5.76
N ILE A 160 -10.82 -0.26 -5.46
CA ILE A 160 -9.46 -0.26 -4.92
C ILE A 160 -8.58 -1.11 -5.82
N SER A 161 -7.38 -0.60 -6.14
CA SER A 161 -6.37 -1.37 -6.87
C SER A 161 -4.99 -1.26 -6.25
N ASN A 162 -4.15 -2.26 -6.49
CA ASN A 162 -2.72 -2.23 -6.28
C ASN A 162 -2.03 -1.80 -7.58
N GLU A 163 -1.54 -0.56 -7.63
CA GLU A 163 -0.78 0.01 -8.75
C GLU A 163 0.75 -0.12 -8.54
N GLY A 164 1.19 -0.61 -7.39
CA GLY A 164 2.62 -0.81 -7.11
C GLY A 164 3.14 -2.16 -7.61
N SER A 165 4.47 -2.32 -7.64
CA SER A 165 5.15 -3.55 -8.08
C SER A 165 5.18 -4.68 -7.04
N GLY A 166 4.84 -4.36 -5.79
CA GLY A 166 4.76 -5.33 -4.71
C GLY A 166 3.36 -5.94 -4.59
N PHE A 167 3.15 -6.71 -3.53
CA PHE A 167 1.86 -7.33 -3.25
C PHE A 167 1.31 -6.95 -1.89
N VAL A 168 -0.01 -6.98 -1.79
CA VAL A 168 -0.77 -6.62 -0.61
C VAL A 168 -0.89 -7.81 0.33
N VAL A 169 -0.72 -7.55 1.62
CA VAL A 169 -0.90 -8.54 2.69
C VAL A 169 -1.78 -7.97 3.79
N ASN A 170 -2.37 -8.86 4.57
CA ASN A 170 -3.12 -8.48 5.74
C ASN A 170 -2.22 -7.65 6.68
N PRO A 171 -2.64 -6.43 7.10
CA PRO A 171 -1.80 -5.56 7.91
C PRO A 171 -1.40 -6.21 9.24
N SER A 172 -2.21 -7.11 9.80
CA SER A 172 -1.85 -7.82 11.03
C SER A 172 -0.72 -8.85 10.85
N GLN A 173 -0.43 -9.25 9.61
CA GLN A 173 0.53 -10.30 9.25
C GLN A 173 1.80 -9.76 8.57
N THR A 174 1.90 -8.44 8.35
CA THR A 174 2.99 -7.81 7.58
C THR A 174 4.39 -8.24 8.03
N SER A 175 4.63 -8.31 9.32
CA SER A 175 5.95 -8.70 9.87
C SER A 175 6.34 -10.14 9.53
N ASN A 176 5.34 -11.02 9.34
CA ASN A 176 5.57 -12.44 9.12
C ASN A 176 6.18 -12.70 7.74
N PHE A 177 5.87 -11.84 6.76
CA PHE A 177 6.42 -11.91 5.39
C PHE A 177 7.91 -11.55 5.30
N CYS A 178 8.43 -10.80 6.28
CA CYS A 178 9.85 -10.50 6.45
C CYS A 178 10.42 -11.18 7.70
N SER A 179 9.88 -12.35 8.05
CA SER A 179 10.39 -13.22 9.11
C SER A 179 10.68 -14.61 8.55
N SER A 180 11.70 -15.26 9.08
CA SER A 180 12.14 -16.60 8.67
C SER A 180 11.32 -17.74 9.28
N SER A 181 10.25 -17.45 10.02
CA SER A 181 9.64 -18.40 10.97
C SER A 181 8.11 -18.45 11.00
N GLY A 182 7.42 -18.09 9.91
CA GLY A 182 5.95 -18.10 9.87
C GLY A 182 5.36 -19.02 8.80
N SER A 183 4.48 -19.94 9.19
CA SER A 183 3.51 -20.53 8.25
C SER A 183 2.47 -19.47 7.91
N LEU A 184 2.40 -19.06 6.65
CA LEU A 184 1.45 -18.05 6.19
C LEU A 184 0.13 -18.74 5.81
N SER A 185 -0.96 -18.37 6.48
CA SER A 185 -2.29 -18.80 6.08
C SER A 185 -2.75 -18.03 4.84
N SER A 186 -3.71 -18.59 4.09
CA SER A 186 -4.31 -17.90 2.94
C SER A 186 -4.91 -16.54 3.29
N SER A 187 -5.43 -16.38 4.51
CA SER A 187 -5.96 -15.11 5.04
C SER A 187 -4.91 -14.01 5.27
N ALA A 188 -3.61 -14.33 5.11
CA ALA A 188 -2.52 -13.39 5.21
C ALA A 188 -2.31 -12.56 3.92
N PHE A 189 -2.86 -12.98 2.79
CA PHE A 189 -2.64 -12.35 1.49
C PHE A 189 -3.82 -11.47 1.06
N GLY A 190 -3.53 -10.44 0.25
CA GLY A 190 -4.53 -9.65 -0.50
C GLY A 190 -5.42 -8.70 0.30
N ARG A 191 -5.46 -8.79 1.63
CA ARG A 191 -6.45 -8.06 2.43
C ARG A 191 -6.06 -6.62 2.72
N ALA A 192 -6.77 -5.67 2.11
CA ALA A 192 -6.72 -4.25 2.44
C ALA A 192 -7.99 -3.83 3.19
N ILE A 193 -7.85 -3.37 4.44
CA ILE A 193 -8.97 -2.99 5.32
C ILE A 193 -9.45 -1.59 4.97
N VAL A 194 -10.76 -1.44 4.76
CA VAL A 194 -11.40 -0.19 4.35
C VAL A 194 -12.25 0.36 5.48
N SER A 195 -12.12 1.67 5.70
CA SER A 195 -13.03 2.45 6.54
C SER A 195 -13.37 3.75 5.83
N ALA A 196 -14.60 4.24 6.02
CA ALA A 196 -15.05 5.45 5.35
C ALA A 196 -15.92 6.32 6.27
N THR A 197 -15.85 7.63 6.03
CA THR A 197 -16.62 8.64 6.76
C THR A 197 -17.22 9.64 5.78
N LEU A 198 -18.47 10.02 6.03
CA LEU A 198 -19.20 11.04 5.29
C LEU A 198 -19.43 12.25 6.22
N GLY A 199 -18.71 13.34 5.96
CA GLY A 199 -18.50 14.41 6.92
C GLY A 199 -17.81 13.87 8.17
N PHE A 200 -18.49 13.92 9.30
CA PHE A 200 -18.02 13.36 10.57
C PHE A 200 -18.70 12.04 10.95
N LYS A 201 -19.55 11.49 10.08
CA LYS A 201 -20.31 10.27 10.35
C LYS A 201 -19.62 9.05 9.73
N PRO A 202 -19.38 7.96 10.48
CA PRO A 202 -18.86 6.73 9.91
C PRO A 202 -19.88 6.10 8.97
N LEU A 203 -19.39 5.47 7.90
CA LEU A 203 -20.16 4.59 7.04
C LEU A 203 -20.05 3.14 7.53
N ASP A 204 -21.08 2.34 7.33
CA ASP A 204 -21.06 0.91 7.60
C ASP A 204 -20.57 0.14 6.36
N CYS A 205 -19.39 -0.46 6.45
CA CYS A 205 -18.78 -1.25 5.38
C CYS A 205 -18.96 -2.77 5.61
N SER A 206 -19.98 -3.17 6.36
CA SER A 206 -20.31 -4.57 6.66
C SER A 206 -21.13 -5.21 5.52
N PRO A 207 -21.06 -6.55 5.33
CA PRO A 207 -20.33 -7.53 6.13
C PRO A 207 -18.83 -7.63 5.79
N ARG A 208 -18.38 -6.98 4.71
CA ARG A 208 -17.01 -7.11 4.19
C ARG A 208 -16.32 -5.76 4.09
N ASN A 209 -15.58 -5.40 5.13
CA ASN A 209 -14.84 -4.14 5.21
C ASN A 209 -13.41 -4.26 4.65
N TYR A 210 -13.16 -5.19 3.72
CA TYR A 210 -11.85 -5.35 3.11
C TYR A 210 -11.95 -5.67 1.62
N ALA A 211 -11.01 -5.12 0.86
CA ALA A 211 -10.72 -5.54 -0.50
C ALA A 211 -9.76 -6.74 -0.47
N ASP A 212 -10.00 -7.72 -1.34
CA ASP A 212 -9.15 -8.88 -1.58
C ASP A 212 -8.42 -8.72 -2.92
N LEU A 213 -7.19 -8.25 -2.84
CA LEU A 213 -6.32 -7.96 -3.97
C LEU A 213 -5.41 -9.14 -4.33
N SER A 214 -5.71 -10.36 -3.85
CA SER A 214 -4.84 -11.53 -4.06
C SER A 214 -4.88 -12.13 -5.46
N GLN A 215 -5.95 -11.90 -6.23
CA GLN A 215 -6.15 -12.55 -7.53
C GLN A 215 -5.92 -11.64 -8.74
N ASN A 216 -6.43 -10.40 -8.69
CA ASN A 216 -6.47 -9.51 -9.85
C ASN A 216 -5.90 -8.11 -9.56
N ASP A 217 -5.26 -7.91 -8.40
CA ASP A 217 -4.80 -6.60 -7.92
C ASP A 217 -5.91 -5.52 -7.83
N GLU A 218 -7.17 -5.88 -8.02
CA GLU A 218 -8.34 -4.99 -8.00
C GLU A 218 -9.51 -5.66 -7.27
N ASP A 219 -10.25 -4.88 -6.48
CA ASP A 219 -11.50 -5.29 -5.84
C ASP A 219 -12.27 -4.03 -5.38
N PHE A 220 -13.47 -4.20 -4.82
CA PHE A 220 -14.27 -3.11 -4.29
C PHE A 220 -14.84 -3.40 -2.90
N VAL A 221 -15.06 -2.34 -2.12
CA VAL A 221 -15.79 -2.42 -0.85
C VAL A 221 -17.02 -1.54 -0.90
N THR A 222 -18.14 -2.07 -0.45
CA THR A 222 -19.39 -1.34 -0.36
C THR A 222 -19.59 -0.81 1.06
N CYS A 223 -19.79 0.50 1.20
CA CYS A 223 -20.10 1.15 2.47
C CYS A 223 -21.45 1.88 2.38
N THR A 224 -22.22 1.89 3.45
CA THR A 224 -23.57 2.47 3.49
C THR A 224 -23.67 3.56 4.54
N SER A 225 -24.37 4.65 4.24
CA SER A 225 -24.64 5.70 5.21
C SER A 225 -25.77 5.32 6.16
N GLN A 226 -25.84 6.00 7.29
CA GLN A 226 -27.06 5.98 8.11
C GLN A 226 -28.27 6.49 7.31
N SER A 227 -29.46 5.98 7.64
CA SER A 227 -30.72 6.42 7.05
C SER A 227 -30.98 7.91 7.35
N MET A 228 -31.48 8.62 6.37
CA MET A 228 -31.76 10.06 6.38
C MET A 228 -33.19 10.31 5.93
N ASN A 229 -33.76 11.47 6.30
CA ASN A 229 -35.07 11.87 5.80
C ASN A 229 -34.97 12.32 4.34
N VAL A 230 -35.93 11.89 3.53
CA VAL A 230 -36.14 12.38 2.17
C VAL A 230 -36.67 13.82 2.24
N ASN A 231 -36.32 14.66 1.26
CA ASN A 231 -36.70 16.08 1.13
C ASN A 231 -35.98 17.11 2.03
N ASP A 232 -34.92 16.74 2.76
CA ASP A 232 -34.02 17.78 3.29
C ASP A 232 -33.24 18.44 2.13
N SER A 233 -32.80 19.67 2.34
CA SER A 233 -31.96 20.38 1.37
C SER A 233 -30.67 19.60 1.06
N ALA A 234 -30.31 19.58 -0.23
CA ALA A 234 -29.03 19.05 -0.67
C ALA A 234 -27.86 19.82 -0.06
N TYR A 235 -26.75 19.15 0.22
CA TYR A 235 -25.54 19.77 0.76
C TYR A 235 -24.27 19.07 0.28
N VAL A 236 -23.16 19.80 0.25
CA VAL A 236 -21.84 19.24 -0.02
C VAL A 236 -21.20 18.81 1.29
N THR A 237 -20.61 17.62 1.31
CA THR A 237 -19.83 17.13 2.45
C THR A 237 -18.60 16.38 1.96
N SER A 238 -17.64 16.15 2.84
CA SER A 238 -16.43 15.39 2.50
C SER A 238 -16.68 13.89 2.66
N LEU A 239 -16.29 13.10 1.67
CA LEU A 239 -16.14 11.65 1.79
C LEU A 239 -14.65 11.35 1.98
N LYS A 240 -14.30 10.78 3.13
CA LYS A 240 -12.93 10.36 3.46
C LYS A 240 -12.90 8.84 3.61
N ILE A 241 -12.00 8.20 2.87
CA ILE A 241 -11.80 6.76 2.82
C ILE A 241 -10.37 6.48 3.24
N ASN A 242 -10.18 5.54 4.17
CA ASN A 242 -8.86 5.03 4.54
C ASN A 242 -8.77 3.55 4.19
N VAL A 243 -7.73 3.20 3.44
CA VAL A 243 -7.38 1.83 3.06
C VAL A 243 -6.09 1.45 3.78
N THR A 244 -6.16 0.53 4.73
CA THR A 244 -5.02 0.10 5.57
C THR A 244 -4.60 -1.31 5.21
N TYR A 245 -3.31 -1.50 4.94
CA TYR A 245 -2.78 -2.75 4.45
C TYR A 245 -1.33 -2.97 4.89
N GLY A 246 -0.86 -4.20 4.79
CA GLY A 246 0.56 -4.50 4.72
C GLY A 246 0.99 -4.53 3.26
N TYR A 247 2.21 -4.09 2.98
CA TYR A 247 2.79 -4.12 1.66
C TYR A 247 4.13 -4.82 1.68
N VAL A 248 4.37 -5.67 0.69
CA VAL A 248 5.64 -6.37 0.51
C VAL A 248 6.18 -6.05 -0.87
N ASN A 249 7.33 -5.39 -0.94
CA ASN A 249 8.03 -5.13 -2.19
C ASN A 249 9.36 -5.90 -2.22
N THR A 250 9.75 -6.36 -3.40
CA THR A 250 11.06 -7.02 -3.61
C THR A 250 11.74 -6.39 -4.82
N ASP A 251 12.94 -5.89 -4.62
CA ASP A 251 13.80 -5.39 -5.69
C ASP A 251 15.06 -6.26 -5.77
N SER A 252 15.63 -6.44 -6.95
CA SER A 252 16.84 -7.24 -7.14
C SER A 252 17.81 -6.61 -8.13
N THR A 253 19.08 -7.00 -8.01
CA THR A 253 20.16 -6.55 -8.88
C THR A 253 21.24 -7.62 -8.95
N THR A 254 21.97 -7.68 -10.07
CA THR A 254 23.03 -8.67 -10.28
C THR A 254 24.40 -8.04 -10.12
N ILE A 255 25.32 -8.77 -9.50
CA ILE A 255 26.74 -8.42 -9.41
C ILE A 255 27.61 -9.51 -10.04
N ARG A 256 28.84 -9.15 -10.40
CA ARG A 256 29.83 -10.09 -10.95
C ARG A 256 30.86 -10.44 -9.88
N ILE A 257 31.07 -11.73 -9.66
CA ILE A 257 32.10 -12.23 -8.76
C ILE A 257 33.28 -12.66 -9.62
N LEU A 258 34.43 -12.04 -9.39
CA LEU A 258 35.67 -12.30 -10.11
C LEU A 258 36.57 -13.20 -9.29
N ARG A 259 37.25 -14.13 -9.94
CA ARG A 259 38.27 -14.95 -9.27
C ARG A 259 39.39 -14.06 -8.72
N LEU A 260 39.78 -14.27 -7.47
CA LEU A 260 41.02 -13.71 -6.94
C LEU A 260 42.19 -14.46 -7.59
N ASN A 261 42.91 -13.83 -8.52
CA ASN A 261 44.14 -14.40 -9.06
C ASN A 261 45.23 -14.29 -7.99
N SER A 262 45.55 -15.41 -7.36
CA SER A 262 46.72 -15.58 -6.48
C SER A 262 48.00 -15.69 -7.28
#